data_AF-A0A819C7U0-F1
#
_entry.id   AF-A0A819C7U0-F1
#
_cell.length_a   1.000
_cell.length_b   1.000
_cell.length_c   1.000
_cell.angle_alpha   90.00
_cell.angle_beta   90.00
_cell.angle_gamma   90.00
#
_symmetry.space_group_name_H-M   'P 1'
#
loop_
_entity.id
_entity.type
_entity.pdbx_description
1 polymer ?
#
loop_
_entity_poly.entity_id
_entity_poly.type
_entity_poly.pdbx_seq_one_letter_code
_entity_poly.pdbx_strand_id
1 'polypeptide(L)'
;MIQQDSSSVHVKLGDFGLATFFYTELIPDFPEPFPNDESTGVETALYAPLEQLNSSHCIATPKSDSYSLGIVLFELFNIFPTEMERYCCLSNLRINSKVDEQFSEYYPFETTIIEQLVSIESEKRPSLERLLSMFTKVTQQRMKKQHNNTKMIIEQLRAKLRDRD
;
A
#
# COMPACT_ATOMS: atom_id res chain seq x y z
N MET A 1 33.92 -2.24 -21.84
CA MET A 1 32.46 -2.20 -22.05
C MET A 1 31.82 -2.68 -20.78
N ILE A 2 31.22 -1.78 -20.00
CA ILE A 2 30.49 -2.14 -18.78
C ILE A 2 29.04 -2.36 -19.23
N GLN A 3 28.64 -3.63 -19.37
CA GLN A 3 27.23 -3.99 -19.37
C GLN A 3 26.79 -3.97 -17.90
N GLN A 4 26.13 -2.89 -17.50
CA GLN A 4 25.42 -2.82 -16.24
C GLN A 4 23.93 -2.82 -16.57
N ASP A 5 23.44 -3.97 -17.03
CA ASP A 5 22.01 -4.18 -17.14
C ASP A 5 21.53 -4.52 -15.73
N SER A 6 21.14 -3.48 -15.00
CA SER A 6 20.54 -3.60 -13.68
C SER A 6 19.18 -4.23 -13.92
N SER A 7 19.01 -5.49 -13.52
CA SER A 7 17.77 -6.25 -13.65
C SER A 7 16.60 -5.45 -13.05
N SER A 8 15.87 -4.73 -13.90
CA SER A 8 14.73 -3.91 -13.48
C SER A 8 13.60 -4.85 -13.08
N VAL A 9 13.26 -4.88 -11.78
CA VAL A 9 12.10 -5.62 -11.30
C VAL A 9 10.85 -4.92 -11.82
N HIS A 10 10.06 -5.63 -12.63
CA HIS A 10 8.83 -5.11 -13.20
C HIS A 10 7.64 -5.84 -12.58
N VAL A 11 6.84 -5.10 -11.81
CA VAL A 11 5.64 -5.62 -11.15
C VAL A 11 4.46 -5.55 -12.13
N LYS A 12 3.70 -6.64 -12.24
CA LYS A 12 2.49 -6.73 -13.07
C LYS A 12 1.30 -7.13 -12.18
N LEU A 13 0.14 -6.54 -12.45
CA LEU A 13 -1.12 -7.00 -11.88
C LEU A 13 -1.61 -8.22 -12.68
N GLY A 14 -2.21 -9.18 -11.98
CA GLY A 14 -2.77 -10.40 -12.56
C GLY A 14 -4.16 -10.67 -11.99
N ASP A 15 -4.80 -11.69 -12.55
CA ASP A 15 -6.13 -12.18 -12.14
C ASP A 15 -7.25 -11.12 -12.14
N PHE A 16 -7.75 -10.81 -13.34
CA PHE A 16 -8.91 -9.93 -13.54
C PHE A 16 -10.24 -10.72 -13.61
N GLY A 17 -10.27 -11.97 -13.12
CA GLY A 17 -11.47 -12.83 -13.19
C GLY A 17 -12.69 -12.26 -12.44
N LEU A 18 -12.44 -11.32 -11.52
CA LEU A 18 -13.45 -10.62 -10.70
C LEU A 18 -13.58 -9.13 -11.04
N ALA A 19 -12.94 -8.66 -12.11
CA ALA A 19 -13.01 -7.25 -12.50
C ALA A 19 -14.43 -6.90 -12.97
N THR A 20 -15.01 -5.87 -12.35
CA THR A 20 -16.39 -5.42 -12.60
C THR A 20 -16.38 -3.99 -13.15
N PHE A 21 -17.32 -3.69 -14.05
CA PHE A 21 -17.50 -2.34 -14.58
C PHE A 21 -18.16 -1.43 -13.54
N PHE A 22 -17.78 -0.16 -13.48
CA PHE A 22 -18.32 0.82 -12.52
C PHE A 22 -19.83 1.11 -12.67
N TYR A 23 -20.48 0.69 -13.77
CA TYR A 23 -21.86 1.01 -14.12
C TYR A 23 -22.80 -0.21 -14.13
N THR A 24 -22.66 -1.13 -13.17
CA THR A 24 -23.46 -2.37 -13.11
C THR A 24 -24.92 -2.18 -12.71
N GLU A 25 -25.38 -0.95 -12.41
CA GLU A 25 -26.82 -0.67 -12.15
C GLU A 25 -27.74 -1.05 -13.34
N LEU A 26 -27.18 -1.32 -14.52
CA LEU A 26 -27.93 -1.59 -15.75
C LEU A 26 -27.86 -3.04 -16.27
N ILE A 27 -27.26 -3.99 -15.54
CA ILE A 27 -27.18 -5.39 -15.98
C ILE A 27 -27.99 -6.29 -15.03
N PRO A 28 -29.23 -6.70 -15.39
CA PRO A 28 -30.10 -7.51 -14.55
C PRO A 28 -29.59 -8.93 -14.26
N ASP A 29 -28.65 -9.42 -15.06
CA ASP A 29 -28.25 -10.84 -15.12
C ASP A 29 -26.80 -11.09 -14.66
N PHE A 30 -26.24 -10.25 -13.78
CA PHE A 30 -24.94 -10.59 -13.19
C PHE A 30 -25.13 -11.78 -12.22
N PRO A 31 -24.41 -12.91 -12.41
CA PRO A 31 -24.55 -14.07 -11.53
C PRO A 31 -24.24 -13.64 -10.10
N GLU A 32 -25.08 -14.11 -9.16
CA GLU A 32 -24.95 -13.79 -7.73
C GLU A 32 -23.50 -13.96 -7.26
N PRO A 33 -23.02 -13.08 -6.35
CA PRO A 33 -21.69 -13.23 -5.79
C PRO A 33 -21.57 -14.61 -5.12
N PHE A 34 -20.42 -15.23 -5.37
CA PHE A 34 -20.03 -16.60 -5.03
C PHE A 34 -20.71 -17.20 -3.78
N PRO A 35 -21.04 -18.50 -3.81
CA PRO A 35 -21.56 -19.20 -2.64
C PRO A 35 -20.60 -19.04 -1.46
N ASN A 36 -21.19 -18.84 -0.28
CA ASN A 36 -20.54 -18.68 1.02
C ASN A 36 -19.65 -19.90 1.38
N ASP A 37 -18.52 -20.09 0.71
CA ASP A 37 -17.49 -21.03 1.13
C ASP A 37 -16.67 -20.37 2.25
N GLU A 38 -17.12 -20.62 3.47
CA GLU A 38 -16.66 -20.05 4.74
C GLU A 38 -15.16 -20.30 5.05
N SER A 39 -14.39 -20.97 4.20
CA SER A 39 -12.96 -21.23 4.45
C SER A 39 -11.99 -20.66 3.41
N THR A 40 -12.44 -20.31 2.19
CA THR A 40 -11.55 -19.80 1.12
C THR A 40 -11.78 -18.32 0.81
N GLY A 41 -12.98 -17.78 1.09
CA GLY A 41 -13.29 -16.35 0.91
C GLY A 41 -12.86 -15.44 2.06
N VAL A 42 -12.46 -16.01 3.21
CA VAL A 42 -12.17 -15.26 4.45
C VAL A 42 -10.90 -14.40 4.31
N GLU A 43 -9.90 -14.89 3.57
CA GLU A 43 -8.62 -14.19 3.41
C GLU A 43 -8.72 -13.03 2.42
N THR A 44 -9.36 -13.21 1.26
CA THR A 44 -9.56 -12.13 0.28
C THR A 44 -10.48 -11.03 0.83
N ALA A 45 -11.42 -11.38 1.71
CA ALA A 45 -12.30 -10.40 2.35
C ALA A 45 -11.56 -9.36 3.22
N LEU A 46 -10.33 -9.66 3.68
CA LEU A 46 -9.51 -8.71 4.44
C LEU A 46 -9.01 -7.54 3.59
N TYR A 47 -8.84 -7.77 2.28
CA TYR A 47 -8.39 -6.75 1.33
C TYR A 47 -9.54 -5.90 0.79
N ALA A 48 -10.79 -6.32 1.00
CA ALA A 48 -11.97 -5.63 0.52
C ALA A 48 -12.53 -4.67 1.60
N PRO A 49 -12.93 -3.44 1.21
CA PRO A 49 -13.59 -2.54 2.13
C PRO A 49 -15.01 -3.02 2.45
N LEU A 50 -15.54 -2.62 3.61
CA LEU A 50 -16.83 -3.11 4.11
C LEU A 50 -17.99 -2.76 3.18
N GLU A 51 -17.97 -1.60 2.52
CA GLU A 51 -19.00 -1.21 1.56
C GLU A 51 -19.06 -2.14 0.34
N GLN A 52 -17.94 -2.75 -0.05
CA GLN A 52 -17.90 -3.72 -1.15
C GLN A 52 -18.52 -5.05 -0.71
N LEU A 53 -18.25 -5.49 0.53
CA LEU A 53 -18.79 -6.74 1.08
C LEU A 53 -20.26 -6.66 1.45
N ASN A 54 -20.74 -5.49 1.88
CA ASN A 54 -22.14 -5.31 2.31
C ASN A 54 -23.09 -5.02 1.14
N SER A 55 -22.56 -4.79 -0.07
CA SER A 55 -23.38 -4.52 -1.25
C SER A 55 -23.87 -5.83 -1.89
N SER A 56 -25.17 -5.91 -2.18
CA SER A 56 -25.77 -7.06 -2.87
C SER A 56 -25.18 -7.31 -4.26
N HIS A 57 -24.51 -6.32 -4.84
CA HIS A 57 -23.91 -6.36 -6.17
C HIS A 57 -22.38 -6.23 -6.18
N CYS A 58 -21.71 -6.31 -5.02
CA CYS A 58 -20.24 -6.21 -4.89
C CYS A 58 -19.63 -5.12 -5.78
N ILE A 59 -20.11 -3.88 -5.66
CA ILE A 59 -19.72 -2.80 -6.58
C ILE A 59 -18.29 -2.36 -6.27
N ALA A 60 -17.37 -2.70 -7.19
CA ALA A 60 -16.00 -2.21 -7.15
C ALA A 60 -15.94 -0.75 -7.62
N THR A 61 -15.20 0.09 -6.90
CA THR A 61 -14.98 1.51 -7.23
C THR A 61 -13.47 1.80 -7.23
N PRO A 62 -12.98 2.87 -7.88
CA PRO A 62 -11.55 3.19 -7.80
C PRO A 62 -11.10 3.45 -6.35
N LYS A 63 -12.04 3.79 -5.46
CA LYS A 63 -11.79 3.96 -4.02
C LYS A 63 -11.74 2.64 -3.26
N SER A 64 -12.38 1.56 -3.75
CA SER A 64 -12.17 0.23 -3.18
C SER A 64 -10.80 -0.32 -3.56
N ASP A 65 -10.32 -0.06 -4.78
CA ASP A 65 -8.93 -0.36 -5.17
C ASP A 65 -7.90 0.38 -4.31
N SER A 66 -8.15 1.68 -4.03
CA SER A 66 -7.33 2.44 -3.07
C SER A 66 -7.28 1.78 -1.69
N TYR A 67 -8.40 1.23 -1.21
CA TYR A 67 -8.44 0.54 0.08
C TYR A 67 -7.60 -0.74 0.06
N SER A 68 -7.79 -1.59 -0.94
CA SER A 68 -7.02 -2.83 -1.10
C SER A 68 -5.52 -2.56 -1.18
N LEU A 69 -5.13 -1.49 -1.89
CA LEU A 69 -3.74 -1.04 -1.92
C LEU A 69 -3.21 -0.64 -0.53
N GLY A 70 -4.03 -0.03 0.33
CA GLY A 70 -3.66 0.30 1.70
C GLY A 70 -3.31 -0.95 2.52
N ILE A 71 -4.10 -2.02 2.40
CA ILE A 71 -3.85 -3.31 3.05
C ILE A 71 -2.56 -3.94 2.52
N VAL A 72 -2.40 -4.01 1.19
CA VAL A 72 -1.17 -4.55 0.56
C VAL A 72 0.07 -3.76 0.98
N LEU A 73 -0.01 -2.43 1.04
CA LEU A 73 1.10 -1.60 1.50
C LEU A 73 1.47 -1.93 2.95
N PHE A 74 0.50 -2.06 3.84
CA PHE A 74 0.77 -2.42 5.23
C PHE A 74 1.48 -3.79 5.34
N GLU A 75 1.06 -4.78 4.55
CA GLU A 75 1.75 -6.08 4.51
C GLU A 75 3.16 -5.99 3.93
N LEU A 76 3.40 -5.17 2.90
CA LEU A 76 4.74 -5.02 2.33
C LEU A 76 5.76 -4.44 3.32
N PHE A 77 5.32 -3.61 4.27
CA PHE A 77 6.17 -3.03 5.30
C PHE A 77 6.25 -3.86 6.60
N ASN A 78 5.45 -4.93 6.72
CA ASN A 78 5.43 -5.81 7.89
C ASN A 78 5.77 -7.25 7.53
N ILE A 79 6.76 -7.81 8.21
CA ILE A 79 7.05 -9.25 8.13
C ILE A 79 6.32 -9.93 9.28
N PHE A 80 5.33 -10.75 8.98
CA PHE A 80 4.59 -11.51 9.99
C PHE A 80 5.24 -12.89 10.20
N PRO A 81 5.60 -13.25 11.43
CA PRO A 81 6.13 -14.59 11.73
C PRO A 81 5.09 -15.71 11.52
N THR A 82 3.80 -15.40 11.72
CA THR A 82 2.71 -16.35 11.59
C THR A 82 1.50 -15.76 10.88
N GLU A 83 0.71 -16.62 10.21
CA GLU A 83 -0.56 -16.22 9.58
C GLU A 83 -1.58 -15.69 10.60
N MET A 84 -1.56 -16.20 11.84
CA MET A 84 -2.47 -15.73 12.88
C MET A 84 -2.15 -14.29 13.30
N GLU A 85 -0.88 -13.93 13.41
CA GLU A 85 -0.47 -12.55 13.68
C GLU A 85 -0.84 -11.64 12.52
N ARG A 86 -0.59 -12.07 11.27
CA ARG A 86 -1.02 -11.35 10.07
C ARG A 86 -2.52 -11.08 10.09
N TYR A 87 -3.33 -12.11 10.32
CA TYR A 87 -4.79 -11.98 10.40
C TYR A 87 -5.23 -11.00 11.50
N CYS A 88 -4.65 -11.11 12.70
CA CYS A 88 -4.96 -10.21 13.80
C CYS A 88 -4.62 -8.75 13.47
N CYS A 89 -3.42 -8.50 12.92
CA CYS A 89 -2.97 -7.17 12.55
C CYS A 89 -3.84 -6.55 11.45
N LEU A 90 -4.15 -7.30 10.38
CA LEU A 90 -5.01 -6.82 9.30
C LEU A 90 -6.44 -6.56 9.78
N SER A 91 -6.98 -7.44 10.62
CA SER A 91 -8.31 -7.27 11.21
C SER A 91 -8.38 -6.01 12.07
N ASN A 92 -7.35 -5.76 12.88
CA ASN A 92 -7.26 -4.55 13.70
C ASN A 92 -7.14 -3.29 12.84
N LEU A 93 -6.32 -3.31 11.80
CA LEU A 93 -6.19 -2.19 10.85
C LEU A 93 -7.52 -1.89 10.18
N ARG A 94 -8.26 -2.92 9.79
CA ARG A 94 -9.55 -2.82 9.12
C ARG A 94 -10.65 -2.25 10.01
N ILE A 95 -10.70 -2.66 11.27
CA ILE A 95 -11.71 -2.18 12.24
C ILE A 95 -11.40 -0.74 12.68
N ASN A 96 -10.14 -0.42 12.92
CA ASN A 96 -9.76 0.85 13.54
C ASN A 96 -9.32 1.92 12.52
N SER A 97 -9.06 1.54 11.26
CA SER A 97 -8.38 2.38 10.26
C SER A 97 -7.06 2.97 10.77
N LYS A 98 -6.38 2.24 11.66
CA LYS A 98 -5.14 2.67 12.34
C LYS A 98 -4.12 1.56 12.38
N VAL A 99 -2.87 1.92 12.14
CA VAL A 99 -1.72 1.02 12.32
C VAL A 99 -1.28 1.03 13.78
N ASP A 100 -0.50 0.03 14.19
CA ASP A 100 0.06 0.01 15.54
C ASP A 100 1.14 1.07 15.75
N GLU A 101 1.38 1.41 17.02
CA GLU A 101 2.31 2.48 17.42
C GLU A 101 3.74 2.17 16.96
N GLN A 102 4.17 0.91 17.09
CA GLN A 102 5.51 0.49 16.67
C GLN A 102 5.72 0.75 15.18
N PHE A 103 4.79 0.35 14.32
CA PHE A 103 4.83 0.63 12.89
C PHE A 103 4.91 2.14 12.61
N SER A 104 4.12 2.94 13.34
CA SER A 104 4.09 4.38 13.18
C SER A 104 5.40 5.10 13.52
N GLU A 105 6.16 4.56 14.48
CA GLU A 105 7.48 5.08 14.83
C GLU A 105 8.52 4.79 13.73
N TYR A 106 8.48 3.61 13.13
CA TYR A 106 9.42 3.22 12.07
C TYR A 106 9.09 3.86 10.71
N TYR A 107 7.80 3.97 10.37
CA TYR A 107 7.34 4.38 9.04
C TYR A 107 6.28 5.49 9.08
N PRO A 108 6.58 6.68 9.66
CA PRO A 108 5.57 7.70 9.93
C PRO A 108 4.87 8.26 8.67
N PHE A 109 5.58 8.32 7.53
CA PHE A 109 4.98 8.75 6.27
C PHE A 109 4.03 7.68 5.73
N GLU A 110 4.48 6.43 5.70
CA GLU A 110 3.73 5.30 5.21
C GLU A 110 2.49 5.06 6.08
N THR A 111 2.58 5.22 7.40
CA THR A 111 1.44 5.23 8.33
C THR A 111 0.36 6.21 7.91
N THR A 112 0.74 7.47 7.69
CA THR A 112 -0.22 8.52 7.29
C THR A 112 -0.95 8.14 6.01
N ILE A 113 -0.24 7.52 5.06
CA ILE A 113 -0.79 7.07 3.79
C ILE A 113 -1.72 5.86 3.97
N ILE A 114 -1.27 4.84 4.70
CA ILE A 114 -2.02 3.60 4.91
C ILE A 114 -3.35 3.93 5.60
N GLU A 115 -3.33 4.71 6.69
CA GLU A 115 -4.55 5.10 7.42
C GLU A 115 -5.55 5.89 6.55
N GLN A 116 -5.05 6.73 5.63
CA GLN A 116 -5.91 7.41 4.65
C GLN A 116 -6.52 6.44 3.64
N LEU A 117 -5.73 5.47 3.13
CA LEU A 117 -6.19 4.47 2.16
C LEU A 117 -7.21 3.50 2.78
N VAL A 118 -7.01 3.08 4.03
CA VAL A 118 -7.90 2.15 4.73
C VAL A 118 -9.04 2.84 5.50
N SER A 119 -9.29 4.12 5.22
CA SER A 119 -10.37 4.87 5.86
C SER A 119 -11.73 4.26 5.53
N ILE A 120 -12.59 4.14 6.55
CA ILE A 120 -13.99 3.69 6.38
C ILE A 120 -14.73 4.61 5.40
N GLU A 121 -14.48 5.91 5.46
CA GLU A 121 -15.05 6.88 4.52
C GLU A 121 -14.26 6.87 3.20
N SER A 122 -14.84 6.32 2.14
CA SER A 122 -14.24 6.21 0.80
C SER A 122 -13.76 7.56 0.23
N GLU A 123 -14.41 8.66 0.61
CA GLU A 123 -14.04 10.02 0.21
C GLU A 123 -12.70 10.48 0.78
N LYS A 124 -12.34 10.01 1.98
CA LYS A 124 -11.06 10.35 2.62
C LYS A 124 -9.87 9.65 1.97
N ARG A 125 -10.12 8.57 1.22
CA ARG A 125 -9.07 7.82 0.52
C ARG A 125 -8.51 8.66 -0.63
N PRO A 126 -7.19 8.86 -0.75
CA PRO A 126 -6.61 9.59 -1.87
C PRO A 126 -6.81 8.82 -3.19
N SER A 127 -6.83 9.54 -4.30
CA SER A 127 -6.71 8.91 -5.62
C SER A 127 -5.30 8.33 -5.80
N LEU A 128 -5.18 7.30 -6.65
CA LEU A 128 -3.87 6.69 -6.96
C LEU A 128 -2.88 7.69 -7.58
N GLU A 129 -3.37 8.65 -8.37
CA GLU A 129 -2.54 9.75 -8.90
C GLU A 129 -1.97 10.62 -7.78
N ARG A 130 -2.82 11.00 -6.81
CA ARG A 130 -2.40 11.79 -5.66
C ARG A 130 -1.38 11.02 -4.83
N LEU A 131 -1.64 9.73 -4.59
CA LEU A 131 -0.76 8.81 -3.87
C LEU A 131 0.63 8.74 -4.55
N LEU A 132 0.66 8.51 -5.87
CA LEU A 132 1.89 8.45 -6.65
C LEU A 132 2.70 9.74 -6.55
N SER A 133 2.02 10.90 -6.63
CA SER A 133 2.66 12.21 -6.44
C SER A 133 3.26 12.35 -5.03
N MET A 134 2.57 11.90 -3.98
CA MET A 134 3.07 11.95 -2.61
C MET A 134 4.33 11.09 -2.44
N PHE A 135 4.31 9.82 -2.89
CA PHE A 135 5.48 8.94 -2.84
C PHE A 135 6.64 9.49 -3.67
N THR A 136 6.38 9.97 -4.88
CA THR A 136 7.43 10.55 -5.75
C THR A 136 8.13 11.72 -5.06
N LYS A 137 7.37 12.63 -4.44
CA LYS A 137 7.92 13.78 -3.71
C LYS A 137 8.76 13.33 -2.52
N VAL A 138 8.28 12.40 -1.70
CA VAL A 138 9.02 11.91 -0.53
C VAL A 138 10.29 11.16 -0.95
N THR A 139 10.24 10.31 -1.97
CA THR A 139 11.42 9.61 -2.49
C THR A 139 12.46 10.60 -3.01
N GLN A 140 12.04 11.64 -3.74
CA GLN A 140 12.95 12.71 -4.18
C GLN A 140 13.58 13.47 -3.01
N GLN A 141 12.82 13.74 -1.95
CA GLN A 141 13.35 14.39 -0.74
C GLN A 141 14.35 13.50 0.00
N ARG A 142 14.02 12.21 0.18
CA ARG A 142 14.91 11.20 0.80
C ARG A 142 16.23 11.08 0.01
N MET A 143 16.16 10.98 -1.32
CA MET A 143 17.34 10.94 -2.21
C MET A 143 18.18 12.22 -2.10
N LYS A 144 17.57 13.41 -2.14
CA LYS A 144 18.28 14.69 -1.98
C LYS A 144 18.97 14.80 -0.62
N LYS A 145 18.29 14.39 0.46
CA LYS A 145 18.85 14.38 1.82
C LYS A 145 20.05 13.46 1.91
N GLN A 146 19.96 12.24 1.38
CA GLN A 146 21.07 11.30 1.34
C GLN A 146 22.27 11.86 0.57
N HIS A 147 22.04 12.41 -0.63
CA HIS A 147 23.10 13.03 -1.43
C HIS A 147 23.80 14.18 -0.70
N ASN A 148 23.05 15.05 -0.03
CA ASN A 148 23.61 16.15 0.75
C ASN A 148 24.40 15.65 1.95
N ASN A 149 23.90 14.63 2.67
CA ASN A 149 24.62 14.01 3.78
C ASN A 149 25.94 13.37 3.30
N THR A 150 25.91 12.64 2.19
CA THR A 150 27.12 12.03 1.61
C THR A 150 28.14 13.08 1.18
N LYS A 151 27.70 14.18 0.55
CA LYS A 151 28.58 15.30 0.19
C LYS A 151 29.26 15.91 1.43
N MET A 152 28.49 16.16 2.49
CA MET A 152 29.01 16.73 3.73
C MET A 152 30.08 15.82 4.36
N ILE A 153 29.85 14.51 4.39
CA ILE A 153 30.82 13.53 4.91
C ILE A 153 32.12 13.57 4.07
N ILE A 154 32.00 13.60 2.74
CA ILE A 154 33.17 13.67 1.85
C ILE A 154 33.99 14.94 2.10
N GLU A 155 33.34 16.08 2.28
CA GLU A 155 34.01 17.35 2.56
C GLU A 155 34.75 17.34 3.91
N GLN A 156 34.11 16.80 4.95
CA GLN A 156 34.72 16.63 6.28
C GLN A 156 35.95 15.72 6.23
N LEU A 157 35.88 14.61 5.48
CA LEU A 157 37.02 13.70 5.31
C LEU A 157 38.17 14.38 4.54
N ARG A 158 37.87 15.15 3.49
CA ARG A 158 38.87 15.91 2.74
C ARG A 158 39.57 16.98 3.58
N ALA A 159 38.85 17.65 4.48
CA ALA A 159 39.43 18.62 5.39
C ALA A 159 40.40 17.94 6.39
N LYS A 160 39.97 16.85 7.02
CA LYS A 160 40.81 16.08 7.96
C LYS A 160 42.08 15.50 7.35
N LEU A 161 42.06 15.19 6.05
CA LEU A 161 43.27 14.75 5.33
C LEU A 161 44.23 15.91 5.08
N ARG A 162 43.73 17.11 4.77
CA ARG A 162 44.57 18.31 4.59
C ARG A 162 45.25 18.77 5.86
N ASP A 163 44.60 18.60 7.01
CA ASP A 163 45.16 19.01 8.31
C ASP A 163 46.16 17.98 8.88
N ARG A 164 46.40 16.86 8.20
CA ARG A 164 47.34 15.79 8.60
C ARG A 164 48.70 15.85 7.91
N ASP A 165 48.83 16.65 6.85
CA ASP A 165 50.08 16.93 6.12
C ASP A 165 50.68 18.27 6.57
#